data_AF-A0A6P7J7P8-F1
#
_entry.id   AF-A0A6P7J7P8-F1
#
_cell.length_a   1.000
_cell.length_b   1.000
_cell.length_c   1.000
_cell.angle_alpha   90.00
_cell.angle_beta   90.00
_cell.angle_gamma   90.00
#
_symmetry.space_group_name_H-M   'P 1'
#
loop_
_entity.id
_entity.type
_entity.pdbx_description
1 polymer ?
#
loop_
_entity_poly.entity_id
_entity_poly.type
_entity_poly.pdbx_seq_one_letter_code
_entity_poly.pdbx_strand_id
1 'polypeptide(L)' 'MSDSNPVNQEVEQFNKQKLKKTDTQEKNRLPTKEEIEEEKKAIKEGK' A
#
# COMPACT_ATOMS: atom_id res chain seq x y z
N MET A 1 -29.56 15.70 2.61
CA MET A 1 -28.31 15.17 3.18
C MET A 1 -27.56 16.36 3.71
N SER A 2 -27.65 16.59 5.03
CA SER A 2 -27.03 17.77 5.64
C SER A 2 -25.74 17.33 6.29
N ASP A 3 -24.63 17.71 5.66
CA ASP A 3 -23.24 17.49 6.07
C ASP A 3 -22.90 18.23 7.38
N SER A 4 -23.53 17.83 8.48
CA SER A 4 -23.14 18.25 9.83
C SER A 4 -22.71 17.02 10.63
N ASN A 5 -21.72 16.31 10.09
CA ASN A 5 -20.97 15.32 10.84
C ASN A 5 -19.77 16.04 11.49
N PRO A 6 -19.67 16.12 12.82
CA PRO A 6 -18.55 16.79 13.50
C PRO A 6 -17.17 16.25 13.08
N VAL A 7 -17.11 15.00 12.62
CA VAL A 7 -15.90 14.38 12.07
C VAL A 7 -15.35 15.15 10.85
N ASN A 8 -16.22 15.73 10.00
CA ASN A 8 -15.77 16.43 8.79
C ASN A 8 -15.00 17.71 9.14
N GLN A 9 -15.46 18.45 10.16
CA GLN A 9 -14.80 19.67 10.63
C GLN A 9 -13.44 19.37 11.25
N GLU A 10 -13.33 18.27 12.00
CA GLU A 10 -12.06 17.83 12.57
C GLU A 10 -11.06 17.44 11.48
N VAL A 11 -11.50 16.77 10.42
CA VAL A 11 -10.66 16.41 9.27
C VAL A 11 -10.18 17.67 8.53
N GLU A 12 -11.04 18.68 8.35
CA GLU A 12 -10.68 19.95 7.71
C GLU A 12 -9.63 20.74 8.51
N GLN A 13 -9.71 20.72 9.84
CA GLN A 13 -8.85 21.51 10.74
C GLN A 13 -7.61 20.74 11.25
N PHE A 14 -7.49 19.45 10.93
CA PHE A 14 -6.41 18.61 11.46
C PHE A 14 -5.03 19.06 10.96
N ASN A 15 -4.12 19.37 11.89
CA ASN A 15 -2.75 19.71 11.56
C ASN A 15 -1.93 18.45 11.22
N LYS A 16 -1.60 18.29 9.93
CA LYS A 16 -0.77 17.20 9.38
C LYS A 16 0.62 17.09 10.01
N GLN A 17 1.16 18.15 10.61
CA GLN A 17 2.45 18.11 11.32
C GLN A 17 2.39 17.29 12.61
N LYS A 18 1.20 17.05 13.17
CA LYS A 18 1.01 16.17 14.33
C LYS A 18 1.09 14.68 13.98
N LEU A 19 1.17 14.33 12.69
CA LEU A 19 1.39 12.95 12.26
C LEU A 19 2.82 12.51 12.59
N LYS A 20 2.94 11.31 13.15
CA LYS A 20 4.25 10.69 13.39
C LYS A 20 4.96 10.47 12.06
N LYS A 21 6.26 10.77 12.02
CA LYS A 21 7.10 10.38 10.89
C LYS A 21 7.13 8.86 10.83
N THR A 22 6.80 8.32 9.67
CA THR A 22 6.85 6.89 9.40
C THR A 22 7.52 6.72 8.05
N ASP A 23 8.42 5.74 7.97
CA ASP A 23 9.02 5.33 6.70
C ASP A 23 8.02 4.43 5.98
N THR A 24 7.64 4.82 4.76
CA THR A 24 6.77 4.01 3.91
C THR A 24 7.63 2.98 3.18
N GLN A 25 7.46 1.70 3.53
CA GLN A 25 8.08 0.60 2.78
C GLN A 25 7.22 0.23 1.58
N GLU A 26 7.55 0.78 0.42
CA GLU A 26 6.94 0.36 -0.84
C GLU A 26 7.53 -0.99 -1.29
N LYS A 27 6.77 -2.07 -1.09
CA LYS A 27 7.18 -3.44 -1.44
C LYS A 27 6.86 -3.81 -2.88
N ASN A 28 6.94 -2.86 -3.80
CA ASN A 28 6.71 -3.07 -5.23
C ASN A 28 8.02 -3.42 -5.95
N ARG A 29 8.78 -4.41 -5.45
CA ARG A 29 9.98 -4.87 -6.17
C ARG A 29 9.55 -5.68 -7.39
N LEU A 30 10.23 -5.46 -8.52
CA LEU A 30 10.12 -6.39 -9.64
C LEU A 30 10.62 -7.77 -9.18
N PRO A 31 10.00 -8.85 -9.67
CA PRO A 31 10.51 -10.19 -9.40
C PRO A 31 11.93 -10.32 -9.93
N THR A 32 12.76 -11.06 -9.20
CA THR A 32 14.13 -11.39 -9.59
C THR A 32 14.14 -12.43 -10.71
N LYS A 33 15.26 -12.55 -11.43
CA LYS A 33 15.40 -13.57 -12.48
C LYS A 33 15.18 -14.98 -11.95
N GLU A 34 15.63 -15.24 -10.73
CA GLU A 34 15.47 -16.54 -10.04
C GLU A 34 13.99 -16.83 -9.76
N GLU A 35 13.25 -15.89 -9.15
CA GLU A 35 11.82 -16.01 -8.89
C GLU A 35 11.02 -16.27 -10.20
N ILE A 36 11.38 -15.57 -11.30
CA ILE A 36 10.76 -15.77 -12.62
C ILE A 36 11.04 -17.17 -13.19
N GLU A 37 12.29 -17.64 -13.07
CA GLU A 37 12.67 -18.97 -13.57
C GLU A 37 12.01 -20.10 -12.78
N GLU A 38 11.89 -19.94 -11.46
CA GLU A 38 11.20 -20.87 -10.58
C GLU A 38 9.70 -20.97 -10.93
N GLU A 39 9.01 -19.83 -11.06
CA GLU A 39 7.60 -19.80 -11.50
C GLU A 39 7.43 -20.46 -12.88
N LYS A 40 8.34 -20.14 -13.82
CA LYS A 40 8.31 -20.72 -15.17
C LYS A 40 8.53 -22.24 -15.16
N LYS A 41 9.33 -22.77 -14.23
CA LYS A 41 9.52 -24.21 -14.04
C LYS A 41 8.28 -24.85 -13.40
N ALA A 42 7.74 -24.25 -12.35
CA ALA A 42 6.53 -24.72 -11.68
C ALA A 42 5.32 -24.81 -12.62
N ILE A 43 5.15 -23.83 -13.52
CA ILE A 43 4.08 -23.83 -14.54
C ILE A 43 4.24 -25.00 -15.53
N LYS A 44 5.48 -25.42 -15.83
CA LYS A 44 5.74 -26.54 -16.74
C LYS A 44 5.53 -27.90 -16.11
N GLU A 45 5.77 -28.04 -14.80
CA GLU A 45 5.60 -29.30 -14.07
C GLU A 45 4.16 -29.52 -13.58
N GLY A 46 3.36 -28.46 -13.49
CA GLY A 46 1.93 -28.53 -13.18
C GLY A 46 1.00 -28.70 -14.39
N LYS A 47 1.54 -29.05 -15.57
CA LYS A 47 0.77 -29.25 -16.81
C LYS A 47 0.80 -30.70 -17.27
#